data_AF-W1XD24-F1
#
_entry.id   AF-W1XD24-F1
#
_cell.length_a   1.000
_cell.length_b   1.000
_cell.length_c   1.000
_cell.angle_alpha   90.00
_cell.angle_beta   90.00
_cell.angle_gamma   90.00
#
_symmetry.space_group_name_H-M   'P 1'
#
loop_
_entity.id
_entity.type
_entity.pdbx_description
1 polymer ?
#
loop_
_entity_poly.entity_id
_entity_poly.type
_entity_poly.pdbx_seq_one_letter_code
_entity_poly.pdbx_strand_id
1 'polypeptide(L)' 'NAKVRLCKLMQNKYNVLVLDEPTNHLDIYAKEELSRALRDFKGTIVLVSHEPEFYQGWVTDIWNIEDWTTKIV' A
#
# COMPACT_ATOMS: atom_id res chain seq x y z
N ASN A 1 -5.94 9.66 11.06
CA ASN A 1 -6.49 8.40 11.63
C ASN A 1 -6.01 7.10 10.96
N ALA A 2 -5.20 7.13 9.89
CA ALA A 2 -4.68 5.92 9.25
C ALA A 2 -3.68 5.13 10.13
N LYS A 3 -2.76 5.83 10.81
CA LYS A 3 -1.72 5.21 11.66
C LYS A 3 -2.29 4.30 12.76
N VAL A 4 -3.34 4.76 13.46
CA VAL A 4 -4.00 3.97 14.53
C VAL A 4 -4.71 2.73 13.98
N ARG A 5 -5.27 2.80 12.77
CA ARG A 5 -5.90 1.63 12.13
C ARG A 5 -4.86 0.61 11.69
N LEU A 6 -3.72 1.06 11.15
CA LEU A 6 -2.61 0.16 10.79
C LEU A 6 -2.06 -0.57 12.01
N CYS A 7 -1.84 0.12 13.13
CA CYS A 7 -1.41 -0.53 14.38
C CYS A 7 -2.40 -1.60 14.88
N LYS A 8 -3.72 -1.36 14.73
CA LYS A 8 -4.74 -2.35 15.07
C LYS A 8 -4.74 -3.55 14.12
N LEU A 9 -4.47 -3.32 12.83
CA LEU A 9 -4.34 -4.38 11.83
C LEU A 9 -3.10 -5.25 12.10
N MET A 10 -1.98 -4.65 12.48
CA MET A 10 -0.75 -5.39 12.82
C MET A 10 -0.90 -6.25 14.09
N GLN A 11 -1.85 -5.97 14.98
CA GLN A 11 -2.07 -6.74 16.23
C GLN A 11 -2.89 -8.01 16.03
N ASN A 12 -3.63 -8.12 14.94
CA ASN A 12 -4.44 -9.30 14.62
C ASN A 12 -3.71 -10.18 13.60
N LYS A 13 -3.97 -11.49 13.63
CA LYS A 13 -3.43 -12.45 12.65
C LYS A 13 -4.13 -12.31 11.30
N TYR A 14 -3.88 -11.21 10.58
CA TYR A 14 -4.27 -11.09 9.18
C TYR A 14 -3.14 -11.61 8.29
N ASN A 15 -3.49 -12.48 7.35
CA ASN A 15 -2.55 -13.02 6.37
C ASN A 15 -2.49 -12.16 5.10
N VAL A 16 -3.52 -11.33 4.87
CA VAL A 16 -3.65 -10.49 3.68
C VAL A 16 -4.14 -9.10 4.10
N LEU A 17 -3.48 -8.07 3.58
CA LEU A 17 -3.83 -6.66 3.74
C LEU A 17 -4.13 -6.06 2.36
N VAL A 18 -5.29 -5.42 2.19
CA VAL A 18 -5.65 -4.72 0.95
C VAL A 18 -5.75 -3.24 1.27
N LEU A 19 -5.01 -2.41 0.53
CA LEU A 19 -4.97 -0.97 0.70
C LEU A 19 -5.31 -0.27 -0.61
N ASP A 20 -6.30 0.60 -0.55
CA ASP A 20 -6.72 1.45 -1.66
C ASP A 20 -6.31 2.90 -1.37
N GLU A 21 -5.40 3.44 -2.18
CA GLU A 21 -4.85 4.80 -2.07
C GLU A 21 -4.38 5.21 -0.65
N PRO A 22 -3.51 4.41 0.00
CA PRO A 22 -3.15 4.65 1.40
C PRO A 22 -2.20 5.83 1.61
N THR A 23 -1.62 6.37 0.53
CA THR A 23 -0.72 7.53 0.55
C THR A 23 -1.45 8.86 0.48
N ASN A 24 -2.77 8.84 0.21
CA ASN A 24 -3.53 10.05 0.02
C ASN A 24 -3.57 10.89 1.31
N HIS A 25 -3.42 12.21 1.15
CA HIS A 25 -3.34 13.18 2.24
C HIS A 25 -2.23 12.91 3.29
N LEU A 26 -1.21 12.10 2.97
CA LEU A 26 -0.04 11.90 3.82
C LEU A 26 1.10 12.84 3.42
N ASP A 27 1.79 13.38 4.43
CA ASP A 27 3.08 14.03 4.24
C ASP A 27 4.20 13.01 3.96
N ILE A 28 5.36 13.50 3.51
CA ILE A 28 6.52 12.66 3.14
C ILE A 28 6.93 11.75 4.29
N TYR A 29 6.99 12.28 5.52
CA TYR A 29 7.38 11.52 6.70
C TYR A 29 6.38 10.40 7.03
N ALA A 30 5.08 10.65 6.88
CA ALA A 30 4.04 9.66 7.08
C ALA A 30 4.06 8.59 6.00
N LYS A 31 4.42 8.93 4.76
CA LYS A 31 4.62 7.96 3.67
C LYS A 31 5.80 7.04 3.96
N GLU A 32 6.93 7.58 4.42
CA GLU A 32 8.10 6.78 4.80
C GLU A 32 7.80 5.80 5.95
N GLU A 33 7.15 6.27 7.00
CA GLU A 33 6.74 5.42 8.14
C GLU A 33 5.70 4.37 7.73
N LEU A 34 4.76 4.71 6.85
CA LEU A 34 3.83 3.75 6.29
C LEU A 34 4.56 2.68 5.48
N SER A 35 5.45 3.06 4.57
CA SER A 35 6.27 2.12 3.79
C SER A 35 7.09 1.20 4.70
N ARG A 36 7.69 1.73 5.77
CA ARG A 36 8.38 0.92 6.77
C ARG A 36 7.46 -0.09 7.45
N ALA A 37 6.29 0.34 7.93
CA ALA A 37 5.33 -0.55 8.59
C ALA A 37 4.78 -1.64 7.65
N LEU A 38 4.57 -1.32 6.36
CA LEU A 38 4.13 -2.28 5.36
C LEU A 38 5.23 -3.30 5.03
N ARG A 39 6.50 -2.90 4.98
CA ARG A 39 7.63 -3.83 4.81
C ARG A 39 7.80 -4.80 5.97
N ASP A 40 7.47 -4.37 7.19
CA ASP A 40 7.54 -5.22 8.39
C ASP A 40 6.33 -6.16 8.54
N PHE A 41 5.29 -5.99 7.73
CA PHE A 41 4.11 -6.84 7.76
C PHE A 41 4.43 -8.23 7.19
N LYS A 42 4.19 -9.27 7.98
CA LYS A 42 4.55 -10.66 7.63
C LYS A 42 3.56 -11.38 6.68
N GLY A 43 2.49 -10.70 6.26
CA GLY A 43 1.49 -11.25 5.35
C GLY A 43 1.62 -10.71 3.92
N THR A 44 0.69 -11.09 3.05
CA THR A 44 0.59 -10.55 1.70
C THR A 44 -0.05 -9.17 1.73
N ILE A 45 0.47 -8.25 0.91
CA ILE A 45 -0.11 -6.92 0.73
C ILE A 45 -0.56 -6.77 -0.72
N VAL A 46 -1.80 -6.35 -0.92
CA VAL A 46 -2.31 -5.85 -2.18
C VAL A 46 -2.46 -4.34 -2.02
N LEU A 47 -1.70 -3.60 -2.81
CA LEU A 47 -1.64 -2.15 -2.76
C LEU A 47 -2.13 -1.56 -4.08
N VAL A 48 -3.09 -0.64 -3.99
CA VAL A 48 -3.49 0.24 -5.10
C VAL A 48 -2.96 1.63 -4.81
N SER A 49 -2.13 2.16 -5.69
CA SER A 49 -1.52 3.49 -5.56
C SER A 49 -1.17 4.04 -6.93
N HIS A 50 -1.36 5.34 -7.11
CA HIS A 50 -0.95 6.09 -8.29
C HIS A 50 0.47 6.69 -8.19
N GLU A 51 1.20 6.45 -7.10
CA GLU A 51 2.52 7.06 -6.83
C GLU A 51 3.64 6.01 -6.90
N PRO A 52 4.38 5.90 -8.03
CA PRO A 52 5.48 4.94 -8.17
C PRO A 52 6.54 5.08 -7.07
N GLU A 53 6.89 6.30 -6.68
CA GLU A 53 7.93 6.59 -5.69
C GLU A 53 7.62 5.98 -4.32
N PHE A 54 6.35 5.70 -4.02
CA PHE A 54 5.95 5.10 -2.75
C PHE A 54 6.19 3.58 -2.71
N TYR A 55 5.81 2.85 -3.76
CA TYR A 55 5.84 1.39 -3.78
C TYR A 55 7.09 0.81 -4.44
N GLN A 56 7.73 1.60 -5.30
CA GLN A 56 8.93 1.19 -6.01
C GLN A 56 10.08 0.98 -5.02
N GLY A 57 10.62 -0.24 -5.00
CA GLY A 57 11.73 -0.63 -4.12
C GLY A 57 11.37 -1.57 -2.97
N TRP A 58 10.09 -1.91 -2.77
CA TRP A 58 9.72 -2.94 -1.78
C TRP A 58 8.56 -3.86 -2.19
N VAL A 59 7.82 -3.55 -3.24
CA VAL A 59 6.85 -4.49 -3.81
C VAL A 59 7.53 -5.64 -4.53
N THR A 60 6.90 -6.82 -4.51
CA THR A 60 7.41 -8.00 -5.20
C THR A 60 6.99 -8.03 -6.67
N ASP A 61 5.76 -7.58 -6.95
CA ASP A 61 5.15 -7.64 -8.27
C ASP A 61 4.30 -6.38 -8.51
N ILE A 62 4.30 -5.89 -9.75
CA ILE A 62 3.52 -4.72 -10.17
C ILE A 62 2.55 -5.16 -11.26
N TRP A 63 1.26 -4.88 -11.07
CA TRP A 63 0.23 -5.15 -12.06
C TRP A 63 -0.25 -3.84 -12.67
N ASN A 64 0.08 -3.61 -13.95
CA ASN A 64 -0.50 -2.50 -14.70
C ASN A 64 -1.87 -2.92 -15.24
N ILE A 65 -2.93 -2.28 -14.76
CA ILE A 65 -4.32 -2.57 -15.14
C ILE A 65 -4.75 -1.71 -16.35
N GLU A 66 -3.98 -0.68 -16.73
CA GLU A 66 -4.27 0.14 -17.92
C GLU A 66 -4.33 -0.71 -19.19
N ASP A 67 -3.45 -1.70 -19.30
CA ASP A 67 -3.40 -2.62 -20.45
C ASP A 67 -4.57 -3.62 -20.49
N TRP A 68 -5.36 -3.73 -19.41
CA TRP A 68 -6.43 -4.72 -19.29
C TRP A 68 -7.79 -4.20 -19.73
N THR A 69 -7.93 -2.90 -20.03
CA THR A 69 -9.19 -2.34 -20.54
C THR A 69 -8.98 -1.52 -21.81
N THR A 70 -9.68 -1.88 -22.88
CA THR A 70 -9.71 -1.11 -24.14
C THR A 70 -10.63 0.13 -24.05
N LYS A 71 -11.22 0.40 -22.88
CA LYS A 71 -11.97 1.64 -22.65
C LYS A 71 -10.99 2.77 -22.34
N ILE A 72 -10.59 3.47 -23.40
CA ILE A 72 -10.10 4.85 -23.31
C ILE A 72 -11.23 5.66 -22.65
N VAL A 73 -10.97 6.17 -21.45
CA VAL A 73 -11.84 7.16 -20.79
C VAL A 73 -11.47 8.54 -21.30
#